data_AF-A0A4S8QZN6-F1
#
_entry.id   AF-A0A4S8QZN6-F1
#
_cell.length_a   1.000
_cell.length_b   1.000
_cell.length_c   1.000
_cell.angle_alpha   90.00
_cell.angle_beta   90.00
_cell.angle_gamma   90.00
#
_symmetry.space_group_name_H-M   'P 1'
#
loop_
_entity.id
_entity.type
_entity.pdbx_description
1 polymer ?
#
loop_
_entity_poly.entity_id
_entity_poly.type
_entity_poly.pdbx_seq_one_letter_code
_entity_poly.pdbx_strand_id
1 'polypeptide(L)'
;MFARSRLPFSQIIKGGAKSQVSVNLLFIPPFDRRIFALRLHTIRFQSTYTKNLLNMATSNTIHLTPEDTGVFKFGFQDSETAKKTSQLLQENHDSHHIFFNNTGFHNHIVHHLLTLYGLGAPASVIERQYKLNASYQRPVVLSKDQAPVDMSIPDNFHNSLGKQNYYHDFLVFWQREIETKGWKDVLKESVFAGDSKADDMLGRMFAGFLHPLIHLGFGIEFNQPAIIAEALAQASVHDLWITKYLLDVEKKAQPGNKTIPQLLDEIRDDKKLSTAAEWDDGNKIRDGILARAPDEMINYASQWTVEKGELEAKTAQMISSAVYFAAAAQRPPKQVKFDFYYMHCVNSSIFFTSFNKQDFLSEAQKIRLLEWKGRFDLTMYASRRSPELLLEEISGYVPKLLEAGDAEWNGLFQRLFEFEDDGHAVKLGRAVAHAEVVSQGYEDQDWAKIKSFMWLKIGNMVADSVEDTGDTWARSVGFDEAWKDYVDRPRQVHL
;
A
#
# COMPACT_ATOMS: atom_id res chain seq x y z
N MET A 1 -18.58 32.09 33.19
CA MET A 1 -17.60 32.91 33.94
C MET A 1 -16.22 32.48 33.43
N PHE A 2 -15.37 33.26 32.79
CA PHE A 2 -15.20 34.71 32.67
C PHE A 2 -15.31 35.19 31.22
N ALA A 3 -15.73 36.44 31.08
CA ALA A 3 -15.95 37.16 29.83
C ALA A 3 -15.14 38.47 29.85
N ARG A 4 -15.13 39.14 28.68
CA ARG A 4 -14.74 40.53 28.34
C ARG A 4 -13.38 40.63 27.62
N SER A 5 -13.22 41.40 26.54
CA SER A 5 -14.10 42.37 25.86
C SER A 5 -13.54 42.73 24.48
N ARG A 6 -14.44 42.92 23.50
CA ARG A 6 -14.19 43.65 22.25
C ARG A 6 -14.17 45.16 22.50
N LEU A 7 -13.52 45.93 21.62
CA LEU A 7 -14.12 47.06 20.90
C LEU A 7 -13.18 47.54 19.76
N PRO A 8 -13.71 48.01 18.60
CA PRO A 8 -12.96 48.43 17.41
C PRO A 8 -12.91 49.97 17.25
N PHE A 9 -12.05 50.47 16.36
CA PHE A 9 -12.13 51.84 15.86
C PHE A 9 -11.93 51.92 14.33
N SER A 10 -12.71 52.81 13.74
CA SER A 10 -12.99 53.00 12.32
C SER A 10 -12.34 54.26 11.73
N GLN A 11 -11.93 54.15 10.45
CA GLN A 11 -11.98 55.13 9.34
C GLN A 11 -11.29 56.51 9.39
N ILE A 12 -11.11 57.07 8.17
CA ILE A 12 -10.88 58.48 7.74
C ILE A 12 -9.39 58.75 7.35
N ILE A 13 -8.94 59.26 6.18
CA ILE A 13 -9.54 59.92 4.98
C ILE A 13 -8.55 59.89 3.77
N LYS A 14 -9.16 59.90 2.56
CA LYS A 14 -8.81 60.48 1.23
C LYS A 14 -7.39 60.97 0.87
N GLY A 15 -7.04 60.80 -0.41
CA GLY A 15 -6.25 61.78 -1.17
C GLY A 15 -5.54 61.20 -2.38
N GLY A 16 -6.02 61.48 -3.60
CA GLY A 16 -5.38 61.06 -4.84
C GLY A 16 -4.30 62.03 -5.34
N ALA A 17 -3.45 61.56 -6.25
CA ALA A 17 -2.83 62.39 -7.29
C ALA A 17 -2.26 61.48 -8.40
N LYS A 18 -2.70 61.74 -9.63
CA LYS A 18 -2.05 61.27 -10.86
C LYS A 18 -0.84 62.16 -11.11
N SER A 19 0.33 61.60 -11.37
CA SER A 19 1.46 62.31 -11.97
C SER A 19 1.84 61.66 -13.28
N GLN A 20 1.51 62.35 -14.38
CA GLN A 20 2.13 62.13 -15.69
C GLN A 20 3.61 62.49 -15.60
N VAL A 21 4.48 61.59 -16.04
CA VAL A 21 5.88 61.91 -16.35
C VAL A 21 6.04 61.74 -17.85
N SER A 22 6.17 62.88 -18.53
CA SER A 22 6.63 63.00 -19.92
C SER A 22 8.14 62.77 -19.96
N VAL A 23 8.59 61.79 -20.74
CA VAL A 23 10.02 61.63 -21.08
C VAL A 23 10.17 61.72 -22.60
N ASN A 24 11.07 62.63 -22.98
CA ASN A 24 11.42 63.02 -24.35
C ASN A 24 11.86 61.84 -25.22
N LEU A 25 11.41 61.86 -26.47
CA LEU A 25 11.91 61.02 -27.56
C LEU A 25 13.40 61.31 -27.83
N LEU A 26 14.23 60.27 -27.75
CA LEU A 26 15.52 60.19 -28.42
C LEU A 26 15.51 58.97 -29.34
N PHE A 27 15.93 59.21 -30.58
CA PHE A 27 15.95 58.30 -31.72
C PHE A 27 16.71 56.98 -31.44
N ILE A 28 16.12 55.84 -31.86
CA ILE A 28 16.77 54.52 -31.94
C ILE A 28 16.61 54.00 -33.39
N PRO A 29 17.66 53.47 -34.05
CA PRO A 29 17.60 52.97 -35.44
C PRO A 29 16.83 51.64 -35.54
N PRO A 30 16.39 51.22 -36.75
CA PRO A 30 15.42 50.13 -36.89
C PRO A 30 16.04 48.78 -36.52
N PHE A 31 15.49 48.15 -35.47
CA PHE A 31 15.81 46.79 -35.06
C PHE A 31 15.17 45.76 -36.01
N ASP A 32 15.97 44.77 -36.41
CA ASP A 32 15.62 43.67 -37.29
C ASP A 32 14.52 42.78 -36.66
N ARG A 33 13.35 42.72 -37.32
CA ARG A 33 12.17 41.95 -36.87
C ARG A 33 12.39 40.43 -36.81
N ARG A 34 13.50 39.89 -37.33
CA ARG A 34 13.77 38.44 -37.30
C ARG A 34 14.29 37.94 -35.95
N ILE A 35 14.97 38.77 -35.15
CA ILE A 35 15.52 38.37 -33.85
C ILE A 35 14.43 38.31 -32.76
N PHE A 36 13.38 39.13 -32.88
CA PHE A 36 12.25 39.13 -31.95
C PHE A 36 11.34 37.89 -32.12
N ALA A 37 11.18 37.39 -33.35
CA ALA A 37 10.39 36.20 -33.63
C ALA A 37 11.04 34.92 -33.08
N LEU A 38 12.37 34.78 -33.15
CA LEU A 38 13.09 33.67 -32.52
C LEU A 38 13.01 33.73 -31.00
N ARG A 39 13.21 34.90 -30.37
CA ARG A 39 13.08 35.04 -28.90
C ARG A 39 11.67 34.76 -28.40
N LEU A 40 10.62 35.17 -29.12
CA LEU A 40 9.23 34.86 -28.76
C LEU A 40 8.89 33.37 -28.92
N HIS A 41 9.46 32.69 -29.92
CA HIS A 41 9.32 31.23 -30.06
C HIS A 41 10.03 30.49 -28.92
N THR A 42 11.27 30.88 -28.57
CA THR A 42 12.02 30.26 -27.46
C THR A 42 11.36 30.52 -26.09
N ILE A 43 10.81 31.72 -25.85
CA ILE A 43 10.08 32.06 -24.62
C ILE A 43 8.73 31.31 -24.55
N ARG A 44 8.00 31.19 -25.67
CA ARG A 44 6.78 30.36 -25.71
C ARG A 44 7.11 28.90 -25.47
N PHE A 45 8.15 28.36 -26.11
CA PHE A 45 8.57 26.96 -25.91
C PHE A 45 9.01 26.70 -24.47
N GLN A 46 9.83 27.58 -23.87
CA GLN A 46 10.21 27.47 -22.46
C GLN A 46 9.00 27.62 -21.53
N SER A 47 8.03 28.49 -21.83
CA SER A 47 6.80 28.67 -21.04
C SER A 47 5.84 27.49 -21.13
N THR A 48 5.69 26.84 -22.30
CA THR A 48 4.94 25.58 -22.41
C THR A 48 5.71 24.41 -21.82
N TYR A 49 7.04 24.35 -21.93
CA TYR A 49 7.85 23.29 -21.29
C TYR A 49 7.80 23.40 -19.75
N THR A 50 7.93 24.60 -19.20
CA THR A 50 7.79 24.83 -17.74
C THR A 50 6.36 24.68 -17.25
N LYS A 51 5.34 25.04 -18.04
CA LYS A 51 3.93 24.69 -17.72
C LYS A 51 3.65 23.19 -17.81
N ASN A 52 4.28 22.47 -18.73
CA ASN A 52 4.13 21.02 -18.85
C ASN A 52 4.86 20.27 -17.73
N LEU A 53 6.00 20.80 -17.23
CA LEU A 53 6.68 20.27 -16.05
C LEU A 53 5.88 20.47 -14.75
N LEU A 54 5.01 21.48 -14.67
CA LEU A 54 4.09 21.71 -13.54
C LEU A 54 2.86 20.77 -13.53
N ASN A 55 2.65 20.00 -14.60
CA ASN A 55 1.47 19.12 -14.79
C ASN A 55 1.86 17.63 -14.92
N MET A 56 3.00 17.22 -14.36
CA MET A 56 3.42 15.82 -14.36
C MET A 56 3.91 15.41 -12.98
N ALA A 57 3.72 14.13 -12.65
CA ALA A 57 4.28 13.56 -11.44
C ALA A 57 5.81 13.53 -11.53
N THR A 58 6.48 13.91 -10.44
CA THR A 58 7.94 13.91 -10.30
C THR A 58 8.34 13.17 -9.02
N SER A 59 9.63 13.16 -8.70
CA SER A 59 10.17 12.70 -7.41
C SER A 59 9.65 13.49 -6.19
N ASN A 60 9.16 14.71 -6.40
CA ASN A 60 8.72 15.62 -5.33
C ASN A 60 7.27 16.10 -5.49
N THR A 61 6.64 15.77 -6.62
CA THR A 61 5.30 16.27 -6.97
C THR A 61 4.38 15.11 -7.31
N ILE A 62 3.27 15.02 -6.57
CA ILE A 62 2.20 14.06 -6.84
C ILE A 62 1.20 14.71 -7.80
N HIS A 63 0.86 13.99 -8.87
CA HIS A 63 -0.07 14.47 -9.87
C HIS A 63 -0.88 13.31 -10.46
N LEU A 64 -2.18 13.32 -10.20
CA LEU A 64 -3.15 12.36 -10.74
C LEU A 64 -3.97 13.02 -11.86
N THR A 65 -4.27 12.23 -12.88
CA THR A 65 -5.27 12.54 -13.91
C THR A 65 -6.43 11.54 -13.83
N PRO A 66 -7.62 11.84 -14.39
CA PRO A 66 -8.77 10.93 -14.43
C PRO A 66 -8.49 9.51 -14.98
N GLU A 67 -7.40 9.35 -15.73
CA GLU A 67 -6.96 8.09 -16.31
C GLU A 67 -6.17 7.21 -15.33
N ASP A 68 -5.62 7.78 -14.24
CA ASP A 68 -4.83 7.09 -13.22
C ASP A 68 -5.71 6.25 -12.28
N THR A 69 -6.31 5.20 -12.84
CA THR A 69 -7.37 4.41 -12.15
C THR A 69 -6.86 3.15 -11.46
N GLY A 70 -5.56 2.87 -11.57
CA GLY A 70 -4.93 1.67 -11.02
C GLY A 70 -5.31 0.36 -11.73
N VAL A 71 -4.91 -0.78 -11.17
CA VAL A 71 -5.13 -2.11 -11.76
C VAL A 71 -6.55 -2.62 -11.59
N PHE A 72 -7.27 -2.10 -10.60
CA PHE A 72 -8.70 -2.36 -10.41
C PHE A 72 -9.44 -1.03 -10.33
N LYS A 73 -10.29 -0.82 -11.34
CA LYS A 73 -11.16 0.34 -11.51
C LYS A 73 -12.60 -0.10 -11.35
N PHE A 74 -13.32 0.56 -10.44
CA PHE A 74 -14.75 0.31 -10.25
C PHE A 74 -15.60 1.44 -10.87
N GLY A 75 -15.29 2.69 -10.53
CA GLY A 75 -15.92 3.89 -11.10
C GLY A 75 -14.98 4.72 -11.99
N PHE A 76 -15.55 5.69 -12.68
CA PHE A 76 -14.76 6.74 -13.35
C PHE A 76 -14.37 7.82 -12.32
N GLN A 77 -13.25 8.49 -12.59
CA GLN A 77 -12.83 9.67 -11.87
C GLN A 77 -12.93 10.91 -12.75
N ASP A 78 -13.07 12.07 -12.12
CA ASP A 78 -13.14 13.36 -12.80
C ASP A 78 -11.92 14.24 -12.48
N SER A 79 -11.75 15.32 -13.25
CA SER A 79 -10.60 16.22 -13.09
C SER A 79 -10.60 16.98 -11.77
N GLU A 80 -11.77 17.22 -11.17
CA GLU A 80 -11.87 17.91 -9.88
C GLU A 80 -11.34 17.00 -8.77
N THR A 81 -11.79 15.76 -8.75
CA THR A 81 -11.41 14.73 -7.78
C THR A 81 -9.94 14.34 -7.97
N ALA A 82 -9.45 14.23 -9.20
CA ALA A 82 -8.03 14.02 -9.49
C ALA A 82 -7.15 15.14 -8.91
N LYS A 83 -7.53 16.40 -9.15
CA LYS A 83 -6.83 17.58 -8.63
C LYS A 83 -6.86 17.63 -7.11
N LYS A 84 -8.02 17.37 -6.50
CA LYS A 84 -8.17 17.36 -5.04
C LYS A 84 -7.33 16.26 -4.39
N THR A 85 -7.36 15.05 -4.96
CA THR A 85 -6.60 13.91 -4.45
C THR A 85 -5.09 14.19 -4.57
N SER A 86 -4.64 14.75 -5.70
CA SER A 86 -3.24 15.20 -5.87
C SER A 86 -2.82 16.20 -4.79
N GLN A 87 -3.68 17.20 -4.51
CA GLN A 87 -3.41 18.20 -3.47
C GLN A 87 -3.26 17.57 -2.08
N LEU A 88 -4.17 16.67 -1.68
CA LEU A 88 -4.16 16.07 -0.35
C LEU A 88 -3.00 15.08 -0.17
N LEU A 89 -2.66 14.34 -1.23
CA LEU A 89 -1.47 13.49 -1.24
C LEU A 89 -0.18 14.31 -1.16
N GLN A 90 -0.10 15.44 -1.88
CA GLN A 90 1.04 16.36 -1.76
C GLN A 90 1.14 16.95 -0.34
N GLU A 91 0.02 17.35 0.25
CA GLU A 91 0.00 17.84 1.62
C GLU A 91 0.50 16.78 2.62
N ASN A 92 0.12 15.51 2.41
CA ASN A 92 0.66 14.38 3.16
C ASN A 92 2.18 14.23 2.99
N HIS A 93 2.66 14.24 1.75
CA HIS A 93 4.09 14.15 1.40
C HIS A 93 4.91 15.23 2.10
N ASP A 94 4.40 16.47 2.10
CA ASP A 94 5.13 17.63 2.62
C ASP A 94 5.07 17.73 4.16
N SER A 95 3.97 17.29 4.77
CA SER A 95 3.65 17.63 6.17
C SER A 95 3.78 16.45 7.14
N HIS A 96 3.61 15.22 6.68
CA HIS A 96 3.52 14.05 7.56
C HIS A 96 4.70 13.09 7.39
N HIS A 97 5.14 12.52 8.50
CA HIS A 97 6.11 11.43 8.48
C HIS A 97 5.46 10.16 7.92
N ILE A 98 6.27 9.24 7.38
CA ILE A 98 5.80 7.92 6.94
C ILE A 98 5.30 7.01 8.08
N PHE A 99 5.47 7.45 9.34
CA PHE A 99 4.99 6.78 10.53
C PHE A 99 4.11 7.76 11.30
N PHE A 100 2.92 7.36 11.73
CA PHE A 100 2.03 8.25 12.48
C PHE A 100 2.40 8.36 13.97
N ASN A 101 3.26 7.47 14.48
CA ASN A 101 3.72 7.52 15.87
C ASN A 101 5.20 7.12 16.01
N ASN A 102 5.72 7.20 17.24
CA ASN A 102 7.10 6.85 17.56
C ASN A 102 7.33 5.34 17.79
N THR A 103 6.28 4.52 17.72
CA THR A 103 6.38 3.05 17.79
C THR A 103 6.50 2.43 16.39
N GLY A 104 6.55 3.24 15.33
CA GLY A 104 6.75 2.79 13.96
C GLY A 104 5.49 2.32 13.24
N PHE A 105 4.29 2.75 13.67
CA PHE A 105 3.07 2.49 12.93
C PHE A 105 2.98 3.40 11.71
N HIS A 106 2.61 2.83 10.57
CA HIS A 106 2.75 3.46 9.25
C HIS A 106 1.65 4.46 8.95
N ASN A 107 1.99 5.57 8.30
CA ASN A 107 1.01 6.48 7.73
C ASN A 107 0.32 5.82 6.52
N HIS A 108 -1.00 5.67 6.59
CA HIS A 108 -1.79 5.00 5.54
C HIS A 108 -2.49 5.96 4.57
N ILE A 109 -2.31 7.28 4.67
CA ILE A 109 -3.04 8.27 3.86
C ILE A 109 -2.89 7.99 2.36
N VAL A 110 -1.66 7.75 1.88
CA VAL A 110 -1.41 7.39 0.48
C VAL A 110 -2.23 6.17 0.06
N HIS A 111 -2.20 5.13 0.89
CA HIS A 111 -2.89 3.88 0.61
C HIS A 111 -4.41 4.07 0.59
N HIS A 112 -4.94 4.87 1.52
CA HIS A 112 -6.37 5.13 1.63
C HIS A 112 -6.88 5.96 0.46
N LEU A 113 -6.27 7.13 0.21
CA LEU A 113 -6.75 8.06 -0.81
C LEU A 113 -6.65 7.50 -2.22
N LEU A 114 -5.56 6.80 -2.56
CA LEU A 114 -5.41 6.19 -3.89
C LEU A 114 -6.39 5.03 -4.11
N THR A 115 -6.74 4.29 -3.05
CA THR A 115 -7.76 3.23 -3.13
C THR A 115 -9.14 3.82 -3.37
N LEU A 116 -9.53 4.83 -2.59
CA LEU A 116 -10.79 5.57 -2.79
C LEU A 116 -10.86 6.17 -4.20
N TYR A 117 -9.78 6.81 -4.63
CA TYR A 117 -9.67 7.40 -5.95
C TYR A 117 -9.83 6.35 -7.06
N GLY A 118 -9.06 5.26 -7.04
CA GLY A 118 -9.15 4.20 -8.04
C GLY A 118 -10.53 3.51 -8.11
N LEU A 119 -11.28 3.50 -7.01
CA LEU A 119 -12.64 2.97 -6.95
C LEU A 119 -13.73 3.96 -7.40
N GLY A 120 -13.40 5.23 -7.66
CA GLY A 120 -14.38 6.23 -8.09
C GLY A 120 -15.08 6.97 -6.94
N ALA A 121 -14.49 7.02 -5.74
CA ALA A 121 -15.05 7.80 -4.64
C ALA A 121 -15.06 9.31 -4.98
N PRO A 122 -16.10 10.07 -4.58
CA PRO A 122 -16.17 11.50 -4.84
C PRO A 122 -15.16 12.29 -3.99
N ALA A 123 -14.76 13.47 -4.47
CA ALA A 123 -13.81 14.35 -3.78
C ALA A 123 -14.19 14.66 -2.31
N SER A 124 -15.48 14.74 -1.99
CA SER A 124 -15.97 14.98 -0.62
C SER A 124 -15.63 13.83 0.33
N VAL A 125 -15.75 12.58 -0.12
CA VAL A 125 -15.36 11.39 0.64
C VAL A 125 -13.85 11.37 0.86
N ILE A 126 -13.08 11.58 -0.21
CA ILE A 126 -11.61 11.60 -0.15
C ILE A 126 -11.13 12.69 0.83
N GLU A 127 -11.71 13.88 0.78
CA GLU A 127 -11.36 14.98 1.70
C GLU A 127 -11.75 14.67 3.15
N ARG A 128 -12.93 14.05 3.39
CA ARG A 128 -13.34 13.64 4.73
C ARG A 128 -12.34 12.63 5.32
N GLN A 129 -12.04 11.58 4.56
CA GLN A 129 -11.14 10.51 5.01
C GLN A 129 -9.71 11.01 5.22
N TYR A 130 -9.21 11.91 4.38
CA TYR A 130 -7.94 12.60 4.61
C TYR A 130 -7.92 13.32 5.96
N LYS A 131 -8.95 14.13 6.27
CA LYS A 131 -9.00 14.90 7.52
C LYS A 131 -8.99 14.02 8.76
N LEU A 132 -9.74 12.92 8.74
CA LEU A 132 -9.76 11.94 9.83
C LEU A 132 -8.38 11.32 10.03
N ASN A 133 -7.76 10.86 8.94
CA ASN A 133 -6.47 10.16 8.99
C ASN A 133 -5.30 11.10 9.33
N ALA A 134 -5.30 12.33 8.80
CA ALA A 134 -4.28 13.36 9.06
C ALA A 134 -4.28 13.83 10.52
N SER A 135 -5.41 13.72 11.24
CA SER A 135 -5.58 14.28 12.59
C SER A 135 -4.61 13.73 13.65
N TYR A 136 -4.06 12.54 13.43
CA TYR A 136 -3.15 11.85 14.37
C TYR A 136 -1.77 11.57 13.79
N GLN A 137 -1.47 12.05 12.57
CA GLN A 137 -0.19 11.82 11.94
C GLN A 137 0.93 12.57 12.66
N ARG A 138 2.10 11.93 12.72
CA ARG A 138 3.31 12.59 13.19
C ARG A 138 3.75 13.61 12.12
N PRO A 139 4.09 14.86 12.49
CA PRO A 139 4.64 15.82 11.54
C PRO A 139 6.03 15.38 11.06
N VAL A 140 6.45 15.89 9.90
CA VAL A 140 7.86 15.83 9.50
C VAL A 140 8.66 16.69 10.48
N VAL A 141 9.25 16.05 11.49
CA VAL A 141 10.20 16.70 12.39
C VAL A 141 11.58 16.53 11.80
N LEU A 142 12.07 17.54 11.09
CA LEU A 142 13.51 17.73 10.96
C LEU A 142 14.01 17.99 12.38
N SER A 143 14.76 17.05 12.95
CA SER A 143 15.35 17.24 14.27
C SER A 143 16.15 18.55 14.22
N LYS A 144 15.71 19.57 14.97
CA LYS A 144 16.41 20.87 15.01
C LYS A 144 17.86 20.73 15.49
N ASP A 145 18.14 19.62 16.16
CA ASP A 145 19.42 19.30 16.77
C ASP A 145 20.25 18.28 15.96
N GLN A 146 19.75 17.78 14.82
CA GLN A 146 20.46 16.83 13.96
C GLN A 146 20.67 17.43 12.57
N ALA A 147 21.93 17.67 12.20
CA ALA A 147 22.27 18.10 10.85
C ALA A 147 21.84 17.02 9.84
N PRO A 148 21.29 17.42 8.66
CA PRO A 148 21.00 16.47 7.59
C PRO A 148 22.22 15.62 7.25
N VAL A 149 22.00 14.32 7.06
CA VAL A 149 23.06 13.38 6.72
C VAL A 149 23.02 13.11 5.22
N ASP A 150 24.15 13.35 4.55
CA ASP A 150 24.27 13.07 3.12
C ASP A 150 24.37 11.56 2.88
N MET A 151 23.26 10.95 2.48
CA MET A 151 23.17 9.53 2.16
C MET A 151 23.80 9.15 0.82
N SER A 152 24.31 10.10 0.04
CA SER A 152 25.15 9.76 -1.13
C SER A 152 26.51 9.20 -0.73
N ILE A 153 26.94 9.43 0.51
CA ILE A 153 28.14 8.85 1.09
C ILE A 153 27.83 7.40 1.53
N PRO A 154 28.51 6.38 0.98
CA PRO A 154 28.17 4.97 1.24
C PRO A 154 28.14 4.58 2.72
N ASP A 155 29.09 5.07 3.51
CA ASP A 155 29.15 4.79 4.95
C ASP A 155 27.98 5.43 5.71
N ASN A 156 27.56 6.64 5.32
CA ASN A 156 26.39 7.28 5.91
C ASN A 156 25.11 6.51 5.61
N PHE A 157 24.93 6.11 4.35
CA PHE A 157 23.80 5.29 3.92
C PHE A 157 23.73 4.01 4.74
N HIS A 158 24.81 3.22 4.72
CA HIS A 158 24.87 1.93 5.41
C HIS A 158 24.64 2.05 6.91
N ASN A 159 25.31 3.02 7.57
CA ASN A 159 25.20 3.19 9.02
C ASN A 159 23.84 3.75 9.47
N SER A 160 23.02 4.26 8.55
CA SER A 160 21.71 4.83 8.84
C SER A 160 20.54 3.87 8.57
N LEU A 161 20.80 2.75 7.89
CA LEU A 161 19.77 1.74 7.60
C LEU A 161 19.11 1.21 8.89
N GLY A 162 17.80 1.00 8.84
CA GLY A 162 16.98 0.50 9.95
C GLY A 162 16.73 1.50 11.08
N LYS A 163 17.11 2.77 10.91
CA LYS A 163 16.96 3.82 11.93
C LYS A 163 15.94 4.86 11.48
N GLN A 164 14.76 4.87 12.12
CA GLN A 164 13.63 5.74 11.76
C GLN A 164 13.96 7.23 11.70
N ASN A 165 14.90 7.71 12.51
CA ASN A 165 15.28 9.13 12.55
C ASN A 165 15.91 9.63 11.24
N TYR A 166 16.37 8.74 10.36
CA TYR A 166 16.97 9.08 9.07
C TYR A 166 15.99 8.98 7.89
N TYR A 167 14.69 8.78 8.14
CA TYR A 167 13.69 8.66 7.05
C TYR A 167 13.75 9.84 6.08
N HIS A 168 13.80 11.07 6.59
CA HIS A 168 13.85 12.26 5.74
C HIS A 168 15.14 12.33 4.91
N ASP A 169 16.29 12.00 5.51
CA ASP A 169 17.56 11.98 4.79
C ASP A 169 17.55 10.95 3.65
N PHE A 170 16.98 9.78 3.88
CA PHE A 170 16.76 8.78 2.82
C PHE A 170 15.77 9.27 1.76
N LEU A 171 14.67 9.92 2.14
CA LEU A 171 13.71 10.46 1.20
C LEU A 171 14.38 11.45 0.23
N VAL A 172 15.13 12.42 0.75
CA VAL A 172 15.85 13.40 -0.07
C VAL A 172 16.85 12.72 -1.00
N PHE A 173 17.55 11.68 -0.52
CA PHE A 173 18.46 10.90 -1.36
C PHE A 173 17.74 10.18 -2.50
N TRP A 174 16.67 9.45 -2.20
CA TRP A 174 15.92 8.70 -3.23
C TRP A 174 15.25 9.64 -4.23
N GLN A 175 14.77 10.80 -3.80
CA GLN A 175 14.23 11.83 -4.70
C GLN A 175 15.29 12.28 -5.71
N ARG A 176 16.52 12.56 -5.27
CA ARG A 176 17.64 12.95 -6.15
C ARG A 176 18.07 11.83 -7.11
N GLU A 177 18.13 10.59 -6.61
CA GLU A 177 18.44 9.43 -7.45
C GLU A 177 17.39 9.26 -8.56
N ILE A 178 16.10 9.40 -8.21
CA ILE A 178 14.99 9.32 -9.16
C ILE A 178 15.01 10.47 -10.16
N GLU A 179 15.34 11.69 -9.75
CA GLU A 179 15.51 12.83 -10.67
C GLU A 179 16.62 12.60 -11.69
N THR A 180 17.72 12.00 -11.24
CA THR A 180 18.93 11.83 -12.04
C THR A 180 18.80 10.66 -13.01
N LYS A 181 18.28 9.52 -12.54
CA LYS A 181 18.28 8.24 -13.27
C LYS A 181 16.90 7.83 -13.78
N GLY A 182 15.83 8.37 -13.19
CA GLY A 182 14.47 7.86 -13.36
C GLY A 182 14.18 6.69 -12.43
N TRP A 183 12.93 6.61 -11.94
CA TRP A 183 12.54 5.64 -10.92
C TRP A 183 12.69 4.17 -11.36
N LYS A 184 12.54 3.88 -12.65
CA LYS A 184 12.68 2.52 -13.19
C LYS A 184 14.11 1.99 -13.00
N ASP A 185 15.11 2.80 -13.32
CA ASP A 185 16.51 2.39 -13.20
C ASP A 185 16.98 2.38 -11.75
N VAL A 186 16.48 3.32 -10.91
CA VAL A 186 16.69 3.27 -9.46
C VAL A 186 16.19 1.95 -8.86
N LEU A 187 14.99 1.50 -9.22
CA LEU A 187 14.46 0.22 -8.73
C LEU A 187 15.27 -0.98 -9.25
N LYS A 188 15.67 -0.99 -10.53
CA LYS A 188 16.52 -2.05 -11.07
C LYS A 188 17.83 -2.17 -10.28
N GLU A 189 18.51 -1.04 -10.05
CA GLU A 189 19.79 -1.00 -9.37
C GLU A 189 19.67 -1.32 -7.88
N SER A 190 18.68 -0.72 -7.22
CA SER A 190 18.65 -0.68 -5.75
C SER A 190 17.80 -1.77 -5.12
N VAL A 191 16.90 -2.41 -5.87
CA VAL A 191 15.96 -3.43 -5.34
C VAL A 191 16.04 -4.74 -6.12
N PHE A 192 16.24 -4.68 -7.43
CA PHE A 192 16.11 -5.86 -8.30
C PHE A 192 17.41 -6.36 -8.94
N ALA A 193 18.57 -5.78 -8.61
CA ALA A 193 19.85 -6.15 -9.24
C ALA A 193 20.32 -7.56 -8.87
N GLY A 194 19.87 -8.11 -7.75
CA GLY A 194 20.25 -9.44 -7.26
C GLY A 194 21.67 -9.50 -6.67
N ASP A 195 22.28 -8.35 -6.38
CA ASP A 195 23.48 -8.27 -5.55
C ASP A 195 23.12 -8.09 -4.07
N SER A 196 24.13 -8.11 -3.19
CA SER A 196 23.91 -8.03 -1.74
C SER A 196 23.22 -6.74 -1.28
N LYS A 197 23.38 -5.62 -2.02
CA LYS A 197 22.75 -4.35 -1.65
C LYS A 197 21.28 -4.34 -2.09
N ALA A 198 21.01 -4.84 -3.29
CA ALA A 198 19.65 -4.99 -3.78
C ALA A 198 18.84 -6.00 -2.93
N ASP A 199 19.46 -7.10 -2.51
CA ASP A 199 18.83 -8.09 -1.63
C ASP A 199 18.51 -7.53 -0.24
N ASP A 200 19.36 -6.65 0.29
CA ASP A 200 19.09 -5.93 1.56
C ASP A 200 17.83 -5.07 1.44
N MET A 201 17.76 -4.23 0.41
CA MET A 201 16.60 -3.37 0.14
C MET A 201 15.34 -4.17 -0.20
N LEU A 202 15.45 -5.22 -1.03
CA LEU A 202 14.33 -6.11 -1.33
C LEU A 202 13.80 -6.78 -0.06
N GLY A 203 14.69 -7.26 0.82
CA GLY A 203 14.30 -7.81 2.11
C GLY A 203 13.56 -6.81 2.99
N ARG A 204 13.99 -5.55 3.03
CA ARG A 204 13.28 -4.48 3.74
C ARG A 204 11.91 -4.17 3.15
N MET A 205 11.66 -4.46 1.87
CA MET A 205 10.30 -4.35 1.30
C MET A 205 9.30 -5.30 1.98
N PHE A 206 9.78 -6.42 2.51
CA PHE A 206 8.97 -7.41 3.23
C PHE A 206 8.87 -7.17 4.74
N ALA A 207 9.56 -6.14 5.26
CA ALA A 207 9.51 -5.77 6.67
C ALA A 207 8.21 -5.02 7.02
N GLY A 208 7.99 -4.80 8.32
CA GLY A 208 6.87 -3.99 8.81
C GLY A 208 5.49 -4.45 8.33
N PHE A 209 5.27 -5.75 8.12
CA PHE A 209 4.05 -6.30 7.53
C PHE A 209 3.77 -5.80 6.10
N LEU A 210 4.80 -5.81 5.24
CA LEU A 210 4.74 -5.46 3.80
C LEU A 210 4.45 -3.98 3.50
N HIS A 211 4.47 -3.08 4.49
CA HIS A 211 4.14 -1.67 4.24
C HIS A 211 5.00 -1.02 3.16
N PRO A 212 6.35 -1.21 3.11
CA PRO A 212 7.13 -0.63 2.03
C PRO A 212 6.79 -1.22 0.66
N LEU A 213 6.50 -2.53 0.57
CA LEU A 213 6.04 -3.14 -0.68
C LEU A 213 4.66 -2.65 -1.11
N ILE A 214 3.72 -2.45 -0.17
CA ILE A 214 2.39 -1.88 -0.42
C ILE A 214 2.54 -0.45 -0.93
N HIS A 215 3.37 0.35 -0.27
CA HIS A 215 3.61 1.75 -0.65
C HIS A 215 4.26 1.85 -2.04
N LEU A 216 5.26 1.01 -2.32
CA LEU A 216 5.87 0.88 -3.64
C LEU A 216 4.83 0.45 -4.69
N GLY A 217 3.97 -0.49 -4.34
CA GLY A 217 2.86 -0.95 -5.16
C GLY A 217 1.94 0.18 -5.62
N PHE A 218 1.51 1.05 -4.70
CA PHE A 218 0.74 2.24 -5.03
C PHE A 218 1.52 3.22 -5.91
N GLY A 219 2.80 3.48 -5.60
CA GLY A 219 3.64 4.37 -6.39
C GLY A 219 3.80 3.90 -7.84
N ILE A 220 3.99 2.60 -8.08
CA ILE A 220 4.07 2.01 -9.42
C ILE A 220 2.70 1.97 -10.10
N GLU A 221 1.66 1.54 -9.39
CA GLU A 221 0.31 1.42 -9.92
C GLU A 221 -0.22 2.75 -10.48
N PHE A 222 0.02 3.85 -9.76
CA PHE A 222 -0.47 5.19 -10.12
C PHE A 222 0.60 6.06 -10.78
N ASN A 223 1.76 5.51 -11.14
CA ASN A 223 2.88 6.22 -11.77
C ASN A 223 3.32 7.49 -11.00
N GLN A 224 3.47 7.40 -9.67
CA GLN A 224 3.83 8.52 -8.80
C GLN A 224 5.28 8.36 -8.27
N PRO A 225 6.29 9.00 -8.87
CA PRO A 225 7.69 8.82 -8.46
C PRO A 225 7.98 9.33 -7.04
N ALA A 226 7.25 10.33 -6.55
CA ALA A 226 7.33 10.79 -5.16
C ALA A 226 6.97 9.68 -4.16
N ILE A 227 5.90 8.93 -4.43
CA ILE A 227 5.47 7.79 -3.60
C ILE A 227 6.48 6.63 -3.71
N ILE A 228 7.11 6.44 -4.87
CA ILE A 228 8.21 5.47 -5.01
C ILE A 228 9.41 5.86 -4.15
N ALA A 229 9.75 7.16 -4.09
CA ALA A 229 10.82 7.66 -3.21
C ALA A 229 10.48 7.44 -1.73
N GLU A 230 9.24 7.72 -1.32
CA GLU A 230 8.72 7.43 0.01
C GLU A 230 8.84 5.94 0.36
N ALA A 231 8.50 5.04 -0.57
CA ALA A 231 8.59 3.60 -0.36
C ALA A 231 10.04 3.13 -0.14
N LEU A 232 10.98 3.65 -0.94
CA LEU A 232 12.41 3.35 -0.80
C LEU A 232 12.97 3.90 0.52
N ALA A 233 12.57 5.10 0.92
CA ALA A 233 12.94 5.68 2.20
C ALA A 233 12.35 4.90 3.38
N GLN A 234 11.09 4.48 3.27
CA GLN A 234 10.41 3.65 4.26
C GLN A 234 11.11 2.31 4.42
N ALA A 235 11.45 1.63 3.32
CA ALA A 235 12.25 0.41 3.34
C ALA A 235 13.60 0.65 4.02
N SER A 236 14.30 1.74 3.68
CA SER A 236 15.63 2.06 4.24
C SER A 236 15.64 2.16 5.77
N VAL A 237 14.52 2.58 6.38
CA VAL A 237 14.41 2.70 7.85
C VAL A 237 13.73 1.52 8.55
N HIS A 238 13.30 0.50 7.81
CA HIS A 238 12.83 -0.76 8.38
C HIS A 238 13.97 -1.70 8.75
N ASP A 239 13.72 -2.64 9.66
CA ASP A 239 14.67 -3.67 10.05
C ASP A 239 14.82 -4.77 8.98
N LEU A 240 15.87 -5.59 9.11
CA LEU A 240 16.30 -6.56 8.09
C LEU A 240 16.03 -8.03 8.50
N TRP A 241 15.34 -8.28 9.62
CA TRP A 241 15.28 -9.63 10.19
C TRP A 241 14.63 -10.67 9.26
N ILE A 242 13.69 -10.25 8.39
CA ILE A 242 13.00 -11.16 7.46
C ILE A 242 13.89 -11.58 6.28
N THR A 243 14.88 -10.78 5.92
CA THR A 243 15.73 -10.97 4.73
C THR A 243 16.49 -12.28 4.78
N LYS A 244 17.09 -12.60 5.94
CA LYS A 244 17.82 -13.85 6.12
C LYS A 244 16.93 -15.05 5.84
N TYR A 245 15.70 -15.04 6.36
CA TYR A 245 14.73 -16.11 6.14
C TYR A 245 14.41 -16.27 4.65
N LEU A 246 14.06 -15.18 3.95
CA LEU A 246 13.67 -15.26 2.54
C LEU A 246 14.83 -15.74 1.64
N LEU A 247 16.06 -15.31 1.92
CA LEU A 247 17.28 -15.77 1.25
C LEU A 247 17.57 -17.26 1.52
N ASP A 248 17.42 -17.71 2.77
CA ASP A 248 17.64 -19.13 3.11
C ASP A 248 16.60 -20.03 2.43
N VAL A 249 15.34 -19.58 2.34
CA VAL A 249 14.30 -20.28 1.60
C VAL A 249 14.60 -20.32 0.11
N GLU A 250 14.99 -19.19 -0.48
CA GLU A 250 15.41 -19.11 -1.90
C GLU A 250 16.55 -20.08 -2.20
N LYS A 251 17.56 -20.13 -1.32
CA LYS A 251 18.69 -21.03 -1.47
C LYS A 251 18.31 -22.52 -1.36
N LYS A 252 17.33 -22.85 -0.52
CA LYS A 252 16.84 -24.23 -0.34
C LYS A 252 15.85 -24.64 -1.44
N ALA A 253 15.15 -23.69 -2.06
CA ALA A 253 14.10 -23.95 -3.02
C ALA A 253 14.58 -24.83 -4.19
N GLN A 254 13.73 -25.78 -4.56
CA GLN A 254 13.92 -26.65 -5.71
C GLN A 254 12.61 -26.64 -6.52
N PRO A 255 12.67 -26.69 -7.86
CA PRO A 255 11.47 -26.71 -8.69
C PRO A 255 10.47 -27.76 -8.20
N GLY A 256 9.23 -27.32 -8.00
CA GLY A 256 8.15 -28.15 -7.48
C GLY A 256 6.78 -27.63 -7.91
N ASN A 257 5.78 -28.49 -7.73
CA ASN A 257 4.40 -28.23 -8.17
C ASN A 257 3.42 -28.03 -7.01
N LYS A 258 3.91 -27.90 -5.76
CA LYS A 258 3.03 -27.66 -4.62
C LYS A 258 2.31 -26.33 -4.76
N THR A 259 1.03 -26.38 -4.43
CA THR A 259 0.16 -25.21 -4.42
C THR A 259 0.16 -24.57 -3.04
N ILE A 260 -0.13 -23.26 -2.96
CA ILE A 260 -0.24 -22.58 -1.67
C ILE A 260 -1.28 -23.26 -0.76
N PRO A 261 -2.50 -23.61 -1.20
CA PRO A 261 -3.46 -24.30 -0.34
C PRO A 261 -2.95 -25.63 0.23
N GLN A 262 -2.27 -26.45 -0.59
CA GLN A 262 -1.63 -27.67 -0.09
C GLN A 262 -0.58 -27.37 1.00
N LEU A 263 0.23 -26.33 0.81
CA LEU A 263 1.21 -25.92 1.81
C LEU A 263 0.57 -25.39 3.09
N LEU A 264 -0.56 -24.68 2.99
CA LEU A 264 -1.32 -24.24 4.17
C LEU A 264 -1.81 -25.45 4.99
N ASP A 265 -2.40 -26.45 4.33
CA ASP A 265 -2.86 -27.69 4.99
C ASP A 265 -1.70 -28.42 5.68
N GLU A 266 -0.57 -28.58 4.98
CA GLU A 266 0.62 -29.25 5.52
C GLU A 266 1.26 -28.48 6.70
N ILE A 267 1.31 -27.15 6.63
CA ILE A 267 1.81 -26.30 7.71
C ILE A 267 0.92 -26.45 8.96
N ARG A 268 -0.40 -26.53 8.79
CA ARG A 268 -1.35 -26.74 9.90
C ARG A 268 -1.19 -28.12 10.55
N ASP A 269 -0.89 -29.14 9.74
CA ASP A 269 -0.75 -30.51 10.21
C ASP A 269 0.59 -30.74 10.94
N ASP A 270 1.64 -30.00 10.59
CA ASP A 270 2.89 -29.96 11.36
C ASP A 270 2.66 -29.26 12.71
N LYS A 271 2.56 -30.05 13.79
CA LYS A 271 2.34 -29.52 15.13
C LYS A 271 3.55 -28.81 15.72
N LYS A 272 4.77 -29.10 15.27
CA LYS A 272 5.94 -28.33 15.71
C LYS A 272 5.86 -26.91 15.15
N LEU A 273 5.53 -26.77 13.86
CA LEU A 273 5.43 -25.47 13.21
C LEU A 273 4.15 -24.70 13.61
N SER A 274 2.98 -25.31 13.48
CA SER A 274 1.69 -24.65 13.74
C SER A 274 1.50 -24.22 15.19
N THR A 275 2.24 -24.78 16.15
CA THR A 275 2.19 -24.35 17.56
C THR A 275 3.42 -23.54 18.00
N ALA A 276 4.37 -23.30 17.08
CA ALA A 276 5.60 -22.60 17.41
C ALA A 276 5.35 -21.17 17.89
N ALA A 277 4.37 -20.44 17.34
CA ALA A 277 4.04 -19.10 17.83
C ALA A 277 3.27 -19.15 19.17
N GLU A 278 3.68 -18.29 20.12
CA GLU A 278 3.09 -18.13 21.44
C GLU A 278 2.31 -16.82 21.54
N TRP A 279 1.39 -16.70 22.49
CA TRP A 279 0.55 -15.51 22.61
C TRP A 279 1.37 -14.25 22.93
N ASP A 280 2.36 -14.38 23.82
CA ASP A 280 3.15 -13.28 24.36
C ASP A 280 4.35 -12.84 23.49
N ASP A 281 4.61 -13.52 22.38
CA ASP A 281 5.64 -13.10 21.42
C ASP A 281 5.30 -11.71 20.84
N GLY A 282 6.25 -10.78 20.84
CA GLY A 282 6.04 -9.45 20.27
C GLY A 282 5.73 -9.49 18.77
N ASN A 283 6.57 -10.18 17.99
CA ASN A 283 6.32 -10.48 16.58
C ASN A 283 6.27 -12.01 16.38
N LYS A 284 5.08 -12.55 16.08
CA LYS A 284 4.88 -14.02 15.99
C LYS A 284 5.65 -14.70 14.85
N ILE A 285 6.17 -13.95 13.87
CA ILE A 285 7.08 -14.49 12.87
C ILE A 285 8.48 -14.55 13.46
N ARG A 286 9.05 -13.40 13.82
CA ARG A 286 10.46 -13.28 14.26
C ARG A 286 10.70 -13.99 15.60
N ASP A 287 9.89 -13.68 16.59
CA ASP A 287 10.04 -14.16 17.97
C ASP A 287 9.35 -15.51 18.18
N GLY A 288 8.45 -15.89 17.26
CA GLY A 288 7.73 -17.16 17.28
C GLY A 288 8.29 -18.18 16.29
N ILE A 289 7.72 -18.20 15.07
CA ILE A 289 8.04 -19.20 14.04
C ILE A 289 9.54 -19.33 13.78
N LEU A 290 10.23 -18.23 13.52
CA LEU A 290 11.65 -18.26 13.17
C LEU A 290 12.56 -18.51 14.38
N ALA A 291 12.06 -18.34 15.61
CA ALA A 291 12.80 -18.66 16.82
C ALA A 291 12.70 -20.14 17.20
N ARG A 292 11.54 -20.79 16.94
CA ARG A 292 11.24 -22.14 17.47
C ARG A 292 11.06 -23.23 16.40
N ALA A 293 10.68 -22.88 15.18
CA ALA A 293 10.54 -23.81 14.07
C ALA A 293 11.06 -23.24 12.72
N PRO A 294 12.28 -22.65 12.68
CA PRO A 294 12.81 -22.07 11.45
C PRO A 294 13.03 -23.12 10.36
N ASP A 295 13.52 -24.31 10.72
CA ASP A 295 13.83 -25.37 9.73
C ASP A 295 12.56 -25.92 9.08
N GLU A 296 11.50 -26.15 9.86
CA GLU A 296 10.18 -26.55 9.35
C GLU A 296 9.61 -25.46 8.43
N MET A 297 9.65 -24.20 8.86
CA MET A 297 9.13 -23.09 8.07
C MET A 297 9.88 -22.97 6.73
N ILE A 298 11.21 -23.01 6.76
CA ILE A 298 12.02 -22.97 5.54
C ILE A 298 11.69 -24.16 4.63
N ASN A 299 11.50 -25.36 5.20
CA ASN A 299 11.15 -26.55 4.44
C ASN A 299 9.83 -26.43 3.67
N TYR A 300 8.77 -25.89 4.29
CA TYR A 300 7.49 -25.70 3.60
C TYR A 300 7.56 -24.54 2.60
N ALA A 301 8.13 -23.40 3.00
CA ALA A 301 8.21 -22.24 2.11
C ALA A 301 9.08 -22.49 0.88
N SER A 302 10.12 -23.33 0.97
CA SER A 302 11.01 -23.66 -0.15
C SER A 302 10.33 -24.47 -1.25
N GLN A 303 9.14 -25.02 -0.99
CA GLN A 303 8.35 -25.78 -1.95
C GLN A 303 7.39 -24.89 -2.77
N TRP A 304 7.27 -23.61 -2.43
CA TRP A 304 6.62 -22.62 -3.29
C TRP A 304 7.62 -22.10 -4.32
N THR A 305 7.47 -22.58 -5.56
CA THR A 305 8.26 -22.16 -6.72
C THR A 305 7.36 -21.76 -7.89
N VAL A 306 7.87 -20.91 -8.76
CA VAL A 306 7.21 -20.43 -9.98
C VAL A 306 8.13 -20.70 -11.17
N GLU A 307 7.69 -21.55 -12.10
CA GLU A 307 8.48 -21.82 -13.30
C GLU A 307 8.28 -20.74 -14.37
N LYS A 308 9.22 -20.68 -15.31
CA LYS A 308 9.14 -19.78 -16.47
C LYS A 308 7.87 -20.05 -17.25
N GLY A 309 7.12 -18.99 -17.60
CA GLY A 309 5.84 -19.11 -18.28
C GLY A 309 4.63 -19.35 -17.37
N GLU A 310 4.82 -19.59 -16.07
CA GLU A 310 3.72 -19.77 -15.10
C GLU A 310 3.34 -18.48 -14.34
N LEU A 311 4.03 -17.37 -14.60
CA LEU A 311 3.94 -16.14 -13.81
C LEU A 311 2.50 -15.66 -13.61
N GLU A 312 1.68 -15.68 -14.65
CA GLU A 312 0.27 -15.24 -14.58
C GLU A 312 -0.57 -16.17 -13.69
N ALA A 313 -0.55 -17.48 -13.96
CA ALA A 313 -1.32 -18.47 -13.21
C ALA A 313 -0.88 -18.54 -11.73
N LYS A 314 0.42 -18.44 -11.45
CA LYS A 314 0.94 -18.42 -10.08
C LYS A 314 0.65 -17.09 -9.36
N THR A 315 0.54 -15.98 -10.09
CA THR A 315 0.07 -14.70 -9.53
C THR A 315 -1.40 -14.81 -9.12
N ALA A 316 -2.26 -15.36 -9.98
CA ALA A 316 -3.67 -15.62 -9.66
C ALA A 316 -3.80 -16.56 -8.45
N GLN A 317 -2.99 -17.62 -8.39
CA GLN A 317 -2.96 -18.53 -7.25
C GLN A 317 -2.55 -17.84 -5.94
N MET A 318 -1.50 -17.00 -5.96
CA MET A 318 -1.06 -16.25 -4.77
C MET A 318 -2.15 -15.29 -4.29
N ILE A 319 -2.77 -14.54 -5.19
CA ILE A 319 -3.85 -13.60 -4.86
C ILE A 319 -5.06 -14.34 -4.28
N SER A 320 -5.52 -15.40 -4.95
CA SER A 320 -6.67 -16.20 -4.52
C SER A 320 -6.42 -16.87 -3.17
N SER A 321 -5.21 -17.41 -2.97
CA SER A 321 -4.84 -18.06 -1.71
C SER A 321 -4.74 -17.07 -0.54
N ALA A 322 -4.24 -15.86 -0.77
CA ALA A 322 -4.23 -14.80 0.22
C ALA A 322 -5.64 -14.45 0.72
N VAL A 323 -6.60 -14.33 -0.20
CA VAL A 323 -8.01 -14.12 0.15
C VAL A 323 -8.59 -15.34 0.86
N TYR A 324 -8.27 -16.56 0.39
CA TYR A 324 -8.76 -17.80 0.99
C TYR A 324 -8.41 -17.91 2.47
N PHE A 325 -7.14 -17.83 2.85
CA PHE A 325 -6.78 -17.98 4.27
C PHE A 325 -7.20 -16.78 5.13
N ALA A 326 -7.30 -15.58 4.54
CA ALA A 326 -7.78 -14.40 5.28
C ALA A 326 -9.28 -14.48 5.58
N ALA A 327 -10.09 -14.95 4.63
CA ALA A 327 -11.53 -15.05 4.78
C ALA A 327 -11.97 -16.31 5.54
N ALA A 328 -11.31 -17.45 5.31
CA ALA A 328 -11.72 -18.74 5.87
C ALA A 328 -11.23 -18.98 7.32
N ALA A 329 -10.27 -18.18 7.81
CA ALA A 329 -9.77 -18.26 9.19
C ALA A 329 -10.75 -17.66 10.23
N GLN A 330 -11.99 -18.15 10.22
CA GLN A 330 -13.06 -17.73 11.14
C GLN A 330 -13.11 -18.61 12.39
N ARG A 331 -13.80 -18.13 13.44
CA ARG A 331 -13.99 -18.87 14.70
C ARG A 331 -15.47 -18.97 15.08
N PRO A 332 -16.25 -19.87 14.49
CA PRO A 332 -17.64 -20.07 14.91
C PRO A 332 -17.73 -20.44 16.40
N PRO A 333 -18.72 -19.93 17.16
CA PRO A 333 -19.83 -19.08 16.72
C PRO A 333 -19.54 -17.57 16.84
N LYS A 334 -18.28 -17.12 16.91
CA LYS A 334 -17.94 -15.70 17.05
C LYS A 334 -18.38 -14.86 15.86
N GLN A 335 -18.50 -13.55 16.07
CA GLN A 335 -18.61 -12.55 15.02
C GLN A 335 -17.62 -12.82 13.87
N VAL A 336 -18.03 -12.50 12.65
CA VAL A 336 -17.11 -12.56 11.49
C VAL A 336 -16.07 -11.47 11.65
N LYS A 337 -14.80 -11.86 11.74
CA LYS A 337 -13.66 -10.94 11.87
C LYS A 337 -12.52 -11.39 10.97
N PHE A 338 -11.87 -10.41 10.35
CA PHE A 338 -10.64 -10.64 9.59
C PHE A 338 -9.43 -10.42 10.47
N ASP A 339 -8.41 -11.25 10.29
CA ASP A 339 -7.13 -11.09 10.96
C ASP A 339 -6.36 -9.88 10.40
N PHE A 340 -5.97 -8.98 11.29
CA PHE A 340 -5.22 -7.77 10.94
C PHE A 340 -3.94 -8.09 10.14
N TYR A 341 -3.25 -9.19 10.40
CA TYR A 341 -2.00 -9.54 9.72
C TYR A 341 -2.25 -10.22 8.39
N TYR A 342 -3.22 -11.13 8.29
CA TYR A 342 -3.62 -11.74 7.02
C TYR A 342 -4.13 -10.71 6.03
N MET A 343 -4.75 -9.65 6.53
CA MET A 343 -5.18 -8.52 5.74
C MET A 343 -4.07 -7.87 4.92
N HIS A 344 -2.86 -7.80 5.47
CA HIS A 344 -1.73 -7.21 4.77
C HIS A 344 -1.27 -8.10 3.61
N CYS A 345 -1.41 -9.43 3.72
CA CYS A 345 -1.15 -10.36 2.62
C CYS A 345 -2.13 -10.14 1.46
N VAL A 346 -3.40 -9.86 1.75
CA VAL A 346 -4.41 -9.55 0.73
C VAL A 346 -4.19 -8.17 0.12
N ASN A 347 -4.03 -7.14 0.94
CA ASN A 347 -3.85 -5.75 0.48
C ASN A 347 -2.59 -5.55 -0.37
N SER A 348 -1.55 -6.37 -0.17
CA SER A 348 -0.33 -6.33 -0.98
C SER A 348 -0.41 -7.16 -2.27
N SER A 349 -1.32 -8.15 -2.34
CA SER A 349 -1.37 -9.11 -3.45
C SER A 349 -1.77 -8.45 -4.77
N ILE A 350 -2.65 -7.45 -4.73
CA ILE A 350 -3.14 -6.70 -5.89
C ILE A 350 -2.00 -6.09 -6.73
N PHE A 351 -0.92 -5.63 -6.09
CA PHE A 351 0.18 -4.95 -6.79
C PHE A 351 1.04 -5.88 -7.64
N PHE A 352 0.93 -7.19 -7.49
CA PHE A 352 1.64 -8.14 -8.34
C PHE A 352 1.17 -8.06 -9.80
N THR A 353 -0.08 -7.67 -10.04
CA THR A 353 -0.56 -7.31 -11.39
C THR A 353 0.18 -6.08 -11.93
N SER A 354 0.44 -5.06 -11.10
CA SER A 354 1.21 -3.87 -11.50
C SER A 354 2.67 -4.19 -11.76
N PHE A 355 3.31 -4.98 -10.88
CA PHE A 355 4.71 -5.39 -11.01
C PHE A 355 4.92 -6.23 -12.27
N ASN A 356 4.00 -7.15 -12.56
CA ASN A 356 4.09 -8.00 -13.75
C ASN A 356 3.97 -7.22 -15.07
N LYS A 357 3.27 -6.09 -15.07
CA LYS A 357 3.14 -5.17 -16.23
C LYS A 357 4.37 -4.31 -16.48
N GLN A 358 5.38 -4.33 -15.59
CA GLN A 358 6.57 -3.49 -15.75
C GLN A 358 7.55 -4.11 -16.75
N ASP A 359 7.71 -3.49 -17.92
CA ASP A 359 8.62 -3.96 -18.99
C ASP A 359 10.11 -3.85 -18.61
N PHE A 360 10.40 -2.99 -17.63
CA PHE A 360 11.77 -2.78 -17.17
C PHE A 360 12.26 -3.92 -16.25
N LEU A 361 11.35 -4.76 -15.75
CA LEU A 361 11.66 -5.96 -14.96
C LEU A 361 11.68 -7.18 -15.88
N SER A 362 12.75 -7.97 -15.79
CA SER A 362 12.81 -9.29 -16.40
C SER A 362 11.78 -10.23 -15.78
N GLU A 363 11.39 -11.27 -16.53
CA GLU A 363 10.52 -12.34 -16.02
C GLU A 363 11.11 -12.99 -14.77
N ALA A 364 12.43 -13.23 -14.72
CA ALA A 364 13.11 -13.81 -13.56
C ALA A 364 12.98 -12.94 -12.30
N GLN A 365 13.08 -11.61 -12.43
CA GLN A 365 12.88 -10.69 -11.31
C GLN A 365 11.42 -10.69 -10.81
N LYS A 366 10.46 -10.75 -11.73
CA LYS A 366 9.02 -10.85 -11.39
C LYS A 366 8.71 -12.16 -10.67
N ILE A 367 9.25 -13.27 -11.18
CA ILE A 367 9.17 -14.60 -10.56
C ILE A 367 9.74 -14.57 -9.14
N ARG A 368 10.96 -14.05 -8.95
CA ARG A 368 11.59 -13.97 -7.63
C ARG A 368 10.75 -13.17 -6.64
N LEU A 369 10.21 -12.01 -7.06
CA LEU A 369 9.34 -11.19 -6.21
C LEU A 369 8.06 -11.96 -5.81
N LEU A 370 7.44 -12.67 -6.75
CA LEU A 370 6.24 -13.49 -6.51
C LEU A 370 6.52 -14.68 -5.58
N GLU A 371 7.68 -15.33 -5.73
CA GLU A 371 8.09 -16.39 -4.82
C GLU A 371 8.28 -15.87 -3.40
N TRP A 372 8.96 -14.73 -3.21
CA TRP A 372 9.13 -14.11 -1.90
C TRP A 372 7.78 -13.75 -1.27
N LYS A 373 6.82 -13.30 -2.07
CA LYS A 373 5.45 -13.05 -1.61
C LYS A 373 4.76 -14.30 -1.09
N GLY A 374 4.75 -15.39 -1.86
CA GLY A 374 4.13 -16.63 -1.40
C GLY A 374 4.82 -17.20 -0.16
N ARG A 375 6.16 -17.15 -0.11
CA ARG A 375 6.96 -17.59 1.06
C ARG A 375 6.62 -16.78 2.31
N PHE A 376 6.48 -15.46 2.17
CA PHE A 376 6.07 -14.59 3.25
C PHE A 376 4.63 -14.89 3.72
N ASP A 377 3.69 -15.07 2.81
CA ASP A 377 2.29 -15.39 3.13
C ASP A 377 2.16 -16.71 3.91
N LEU A 378 2.87 -17.76 3.48
CA LEU A 378 2.93 -19.04 4.21
C LEU A 378 3.44 -18.85 5.65
N THR A 379 4.43 -17.99 5.84
CA THR A 379 4.98 -17.67 7.16
C THR A 379 4.01 -16.84 7.99
N MET A 380 3.28 -15.93 7.35
CA MET A 380 2.22 -15.15 7.99
C MET A 380 1.14 -16.08 8.52
N TYR A 381 0.72 -17.09 7.74
CA TYR A 381 -0.24 -18.11 8.13
C TYR A 381 0.24 -18.95 9.31
N ALA A 382 1.46 -19.50 9.23
CA ALA A 382 2.07 -20.28 10.30
C ALA A 382 2.07 -19.52 11.65
N SER A 383 2.44 -18.25 11.60
CA SER A 383 2.61 -17.41 12.78
C SER A 383 1.32 -16.99 13.48
N ARG A 384 0.12 -17.27 12.92
CA ARG A 384 -1.15 -17.13 13.66
C ARG A 384 -1.69 -18.46 14.15
N ARG A 385 -0.82 -19.45 14.34
CA ARG A 385 -1.16 -20.84 14.70
C ARG A 385 -1.95 -21.62 13.65
N SER A 386 -1.79 -21.25 12.38
CA SER A 386 -2.34 -22.03 11.26
C SER A 386 -3.80 -22.45 11.49
N PRO A 387 -4.72 -21.48 11.71
CA PRO A 387 -6.11 -21.78 12.00
C PRO A 387 -6.70 -22.66 10.90
N GLU A 388 -7.65 -23.51 11.26
CA GLU A 388 -8.45 -24.23 10.29
C GLU A 388 -9.17 -23.23 9.36
N LEU A 389 -9.15 -23.55 8.06
CA LEU A 389 -9.70 -22.69 7.02
C LEU A 389 -11.08 -23.20 6.63
N LEU A 390 -12.10 -22.63 7.27
CA LEU A 390 -13.49 -23.05 7.18
C LEU A 390 -14.13 -22.45 5.93
N LEU A 391 -14.18 -23.21 4.84
CA LEU A 391 -14.76 -22.73 3.57
C LEU A 391 -16.27 -22.57 3.66
N GLU A 392 -16.92 -23.39 4.50
CA GLU A 392 -18.35 -23.35 4.79
C GLU A 392 -18.79 -22.02 5.40
N GLU A 393 -17.91 -21.35 6.14
CA GLU A 393 -18.13 -20.03 6.72
C GLU A 393 -18.24 -18.94 5.66
N ILE A 394 -17.60 -19.16 4.50
CA ILE A 394 -17.73 -18.30 3.33
C ILE A 394 -18.94 -18.71 2.51
N SER A 395 -19.03 -20.00 2.13
CA SER A 395 -20.08 -20.46 1.22
C SER A 395 -21.48 -20.35 1.82
N GLY A 396 -21.60 -20.50 3.14
CA GLY A 396 -22.84 -20.36 3.90
C GLY A 396 -23.17 -18.92 4.30
N TYR A 397 -22.26 -17.96 4.14
CA TYR A 397 -22.46 -16.60 4.63
C TYR A 397 -23.69 -15.93 4.03
N VAL A 398 -24.51 -15.30 4.88
CA VAL A 398 -25.65 -14.48 4.47
C VAL A 398 -25.36 -13.04 4.88
N PRO A 399 -25.24 -12.11 3.92
CA PRO A 399 -24.99 -10.69 4.20
C PRO A 399 -26.01 -10.07 5.16
N LYS A 400 -25.55 -9.10 5.95
CA LYS A 400 -26.42 -8.34 6.87
C LYS A 400 -27.43 -7.48 6.12
N LEU A 401 -27.02 -6.89 5.00
CA LEU A 401 -27.90 -6.15 4.09
C LEU A 401 -28.22 -7.03 2.89
N LEU A 402 -29.51 -7.29 2.67
CA LEU A 402 -30.01 -8.22 1.65
C LEU A 402 -30.70 -7.51 0.47
N GLU A 403 -30.83 -6.18 0.52
CA GLU A 403 -31.43 -5.42 -0.56
C GLU A 403 -30.54 -5.45 -1.81
N ALA A 404 -31.16 -5.63 -2.97
CA ALA A 404 -30.46 -5.65 -4.25
C ALA A 404 -29.72 -4.31 -4.45
N GLY A 405 -28.44 -4.39 -4.80
CA GLY A 405 -27.53 -3.24 -4.87
C GLY A 405 -26.65 -3.06 -3.64
N ASP A 406 -27.15 -3.27 -2.43
CA ASP A 406 -26.38 -3.12 -1.17
C ASP A 406 -25.39 -4.27 -0.96
N ALA A 407 -25.81 -5.48 -1.32
CA ALA A 407 -24.98 -6.69 -1.25
C ALA A 407 -24.07 -6.89 -2.47
N GLU A 408 -24.17 -6.02 -3.49
CA GLU A 408 -23.36 -6.05 -4.71
C GLU A 408 -22.12 -5.15 -4.56
N TRP A 409 -21.10 -5.32 -5.41
CA TRP A 409 -19.87 -4.53 -5.33
C TRP A 409 -20.09 -3.02 -5.26
N ASN A 410 -21.11 -2.50 -5.96
CA ASN A 410 -21.43 -1.07 -5.90
C ASN A 410 -21.83 -0.63 -4.49
N GLY A 411 -22.80 -1.31 -3.87
CA GLY A 411 -23.21 -1.03 -2.50
C GLY A 411 -22.09 -1.28 -1.48
N LEU A 412 -21.32 -2.36 -1.66
CA LEU A 412 -20.16 -2.65 -0.82
C LEU A 412 -19.12 -1.53 -0.85
N PHE A 413 -18.79 -0.99 -2.02
CA PHE A 413 -17.86 0.13 -2.09
C PHE A 413 -18.43 1.40 -1.49
N GLN A 414 -19.72 1.71 -1.67
CA GLN A 414 -20.33 2.85 -0.99
C GLN A 414 -20.25 2.72 0.55
N ARG A 415 -20.52 1.52 1.09
CA ARG A 415 -20.36 1.25 2.52
C ARG A 415 -18.92 1.43 2.99
N LEU A 416 -17.96 0.91 2.24
CA LEU A 416 -16.53 1.04 2.55
C LEU A 416 -16.00 2.48 2.38
N PHE A 417 -16.62 3.31 1.54
CA PHE A 417 -16.30 4.74 1.42
C PHE A 417 -16.76 5.56 2.64
N GLU A 418 -17.90 5.17 3.20
CA GLU A 418 -18.50 5.81 4.37
C GLU A 418 -17.92 5.30 5.70
N PHE A 419 -17.35 4.10 5.73
CA PHE A 419 -16.69 3.57 6.92
C PHE A 419 -15.46 4.41 7.30
N GLU A 420 -15.39 4.86 8.55
CA GLU A 420 -14.29 5.69 9.06
C GLU A 420 -13.16 4.81 9.59
N ASP A 421 -12.10 4.64 8.80
CA ASP A 421 -10.86 3.97 9.22
C ASP A 421 -9.60 4.63 8.61
N ASP A 422 -8.45 4.03 8.86
CA ASP A 422 -7.17 4.41 8.27
C ASP A 422 -6.97 3.85 6.84
N GLY A 423 -8.00 3.23 6.26
CA GLY A 423 -8.06 2.74 4.88
C GLY A 423 -7.90 1.24 4.71
N HIS A 424 -7.75 0.46 5.79
CA HIS A 424 -7.59 -1.00 5.68
C HIS A 424 -8.81 -1.69 5.06
N ALA A 425 -10.02 -1.26 5.42
CA ALA A 425 -11.26 -1.89 4.98
C ALA A 425 -11.50 -1.71 3.47
N VAL A 426 -11.36 -0.49 2.96
CA VAL A 426 -11.56 -0.23 1.52
C VAL A 426 -10.46 -0.87 0.66
N LYS A 427 -9.21 -0.94 1.15
CA LYS A 427 -8.12 -1.68 0.49
C LYS A 427 -8.44 -3.16 0.36
N LEU A 428 -8.99 -3.75 1.43
CA LEU A 428 -9.39 -5.14 1.46
C LEU A 428 -10.48 -5.41 0.43
N GLY A 429 -11.56 -4.63 0.47
CA GLY A 429 -12.65 -4.75 -0.50
C GLY A 429 -12.14 -4.65 -1.94
N ARG A 430 -11.27 -3.67 -2.23
CA ARG A 430 -10.62 -3.51 -3.54
C ARG A 430 -9.82 -4.73 -3.94
N ALA A 431 -9.02 -5.28 -3.04
CA ALA A 431 -8.17 -6.43 -3.30
C ALA A 431 -8.98 -7.72 -3.52
N VAL A 432 -10.10 -7.91 -2.81
CA VAL A 432 -11.01 -9.05 -3.04
C VAL A 432 -11.73 -8.93 -4.38
N ALA A 433 -12.22 -7.74 -4.74
CA ALA A 433 -12.85 -7.54 -6.05
C ALA A 433 -11.86 -7.72 -7.21
N HIS A 434 -10.62 -7.27 -7.04
CA HIS A 434 -9.54 -7.58 -7.98
C HIS A 434 -9.24 -9.08 -8.05
N ALA A 435 -9.22 -9.76 -6.90
CA ALA A 435 -8.98 -11.21 -6.83
C ALA A 435 -10.03 -12.01 -7.61
N GLU A 436 -11.30 -11.60 -7.56
CA GLU A 436 -12.36 -12.17 -8.38
C GLU A 436 -12.01 -12.09 -9.88
N VAL A 437 -11.62 -10.90 -10.36
CA VAL A 437 -11.29 -10.67 -11.77
C VAL A 437 -10.11 -11.52 -12.22
N VAL A 438 -9.00 -11.53 -11.47
CA VAL A 438 -7.80 -12.28 -11.88
C VAL A 438 -7.93 -13.79 -11.70
N SER A 439 -8.92 -14.25 -10.93
CA SER A 439 -9.20 -15.68 -10.76
C SER A 439 -10.12 -16.24 -11.84
N GLN A 440 -10.71 -15.38 -12.69
CA GLN A 440 -11.55 -15.83 -13.81
C GLN A 440 -10.75 -16.76 -14.75
N GLY A 441 -11.35 -17.90 -15.11
CA GLY A 441 -10.70 -18.92 -15.94
C GLY A 441 -9.85 -19.94 -15.17
N TYR A 442 -9.63 -19.73 -13.87
CA TYR A 442 -8.91 -20.67 -13.01
C TYR A 442 -9.82 -21.42 -12.01
N GLU A 443 -11.14 -21.23 -12.09
CA GLU A 443 -12.07 -21.78 -11.10
C GLU A 443 -12.09 -23.32 -11.05
N ASP A 444 -11.71 -24.01 -12.12
CA ASP A 444 -11.62 -25.49 -12.15
C ASP A 444 -10.30 -26.01 -11.56
N GLN A 445 -9.37 -25.14 -11.21
CA GLN A 445 -8.09 -25.55 -10.63
C GLN A 445 -8.27 -25.97 -9.17
N ASP A 446 -7.58 -27.04 -8.75
CA ASP A 446 -7.66 -27.59 -7.38
C ASP A 446 -7.21 -26.60 -6.30
N TRP A 447 -6.33 -25.66 -6.67
CA TRP A 447 -5.85 -24.60 -5.79
C TRP A 447 -6.84 -23.44 -5.64
N ALA A 448 -7.79 -23.27 -6.56
CA ALA A 448 -8.74 -22.16 -6.52
C ALA A 448 -9.86 -22.47 -5.51
N LYS A 449 -9.59 -22.30 -4.20
CA LYS A 449 -10.56 -22.66 -3.14
C LYS A 449 -11.79 -21.76 -3.12
N ILE A 450 -11.63 -20.47 -3.45
CA ILE A 450 -12.74 -19.52 -3.58
C ILE A 450 -13.33 -19.63 -4.99
N LYS A 451 -14.65 -19.80 -5.08
CA LYS A 451 -15.38 -20.01 -6.34
C LYS A 451 -16.38 -18.89 -6.59
N SER A 452 -16.50 -18.38 -7.82
CA SER A 452 -17.60 -17.53 -8.33
C SER A 452 -18.39 -16.76 -7.25
N PHE A 453 -19.54 -17.30 -6.80
CA PHE A 453 -20.44 -16.66 -5.84
C PHE A 453 -19.82 -16.33 -4.47
N MET A 454 -18.73 -17.00 -4.09
CA MET A 454 -18.03 -16.77 -2.82
C MET A 454 -17.31 -15.42 -2.80
N TRP A 455 -16.86 -14.88 -3.94
CA TRP A 455 -16.16 -13.59 -3.98
C TRP A 455 -17.02 -12.45 -3.42
N LEU A 456 -18.27 -12.39 -3.88
CA LEU A 456 -19.21 -11.39 -3.39
C LEU A 456 -19.56 -11.62 -1.92
N LYS A 457 -19.66 -12.88 -1.47
CA LYS A 457 -19.85 -13.20 -0.04
C LYS A 457 -18.69 -12.70 0.80
N ILE A 458 -17.44 -12.88 0.37
CA ILE A 458 -16.27 -12.34 1.06
C ILE A 458 -16.31 -10.82 1.09
N GLY A 459 -16.67 -10.16 -0.02
CA GLY A 459 -16.89 -8.71 -0.04
C GLY A 459 -17.91 -8.23 1.00
N ASN A 460 -19.02 -8.96 1.15
CA ASN A 460 -20.01 -8.69 2.19
C ASN A 460 -19.47 -8.99 3.60
N MET A 461 -18.74 -10.08 3.81
CA MET A 461 -18.08 -10.37 5.08
C MET A 461 -17.16 -9.22 5.48
N VAL A 462 -16.42 -8.64 4.54
CA VAL A 462 -15.54 -7.49 4.79
C VAL A 462 -16.32 -6.29 5.31
N ALA A 463 -17.34 -5.84 4.57
CA ALA A 463 -18.14 -4.68 4.96
C ALA A 463 -18.89 -4.92 6.28
N ASP A 464 -19.54 -6.09 6.42
CA ASP A 464 -20.29 -6.44 7.62
C ASP A 464 -19.38 -6.57 8.84
N SER A 465 -18.15 -7.09 8.69
CA SER A 465 -17.21 -7.29 9.78
C SER A 465 -16.71 -5.98 10.40
N VAL A 466 -16.43 -4.98 9.55
CA VAL A 466 -15.93 -3.69 10.01
C VAL A 466 -17.03 -2.80 10.59
N GLU A 467 -18.27 -2.97 10.10
CA GLU A 467 -19.47 -2.31 10.64
C GLU A 467 -20.05 -2.99 11.89
N ASP A 468 -19.57 -4.19 12.22
CA ASP A 468 -19.99 -4.89 13.43
C ASP A 468 -19.39 -4.22 14.68
N THR A 469 -20.01 -4.48 15.82
CA THR A 469 -19.59 -3.99 17.13
C THR A 469 -18.21 -4.54 17.54
N GLY A 470 -17.56 -3.82 18.47
CA GLY A 470 -16.24 -4.18 18.99
C GLY A 470 -15.11 -3.75 18.07
N ASP A 471 -13.95 -4.38 18.22
CA ASP A 471 -12.78 -4.06 17.41
C ASP A 471 -12.98 -4.45 15.94
N THR A 472 -12.52 -3.60 15.03
CA THR A 472 -12.62 -3.80 13.58
C THR A 472 -11.88 -5.06 13.11
N TRP A 473 -10.71 -5.34 13.68
CA TRP A 473 -9.83 -6.42 13.25
C TRP A 473 -9.50 -7.35 14.42
N ALA A 474 -9.67 -8.65 14.22
CA ALA A 474 -9.09 -9.63 15.13
C ALA A 474 -7.57 -9.67 14.94
N ARG A 475 -6.81 -10.00 15.98
CA ARG A 475 -5.34 -10.03 15.92
C ARG A 475 -4.81 -11.39 16.38
N SER A 476 -4.26 -12.15 15.43
CA SER A 476 -3.75 -13.51 15.59
C SER A 476 -4.87 -14.56 15.77
N VAL A 477 -5.75 -14.68 14.77
CA VAL A 477 -7.01 -15.45 14.82
C VAL A 477 -6.91 -16.96 15.13
N GLY A 478 -5.75 -17.62 15.03
CA GLY A 478 -5.62 -19.02 15.49
C GLY A 478 -5.34 -19.17 16.98
N PHE A 479 -5.28 -18.07 17.73
CA PHE A 479 -5.17 -18.06 19.19
C PHE A 479 -6.55 -17.87 19.83
N ASP A 480 -6.84 -18.59 20.92
CA ASP A 480 -8.10 -18.43 21.66
C ASP A 480 -8.22 -17.03 22.27
N GLU A 481 -7.09 -16.44 22.65
CA GLU A 481 -7.00 -15.10 23.22
C GLU A 481 -7.49 -14.01 22.27
N ALA A 482 -7.34 -14.21 20.96
CA ALA A 482 -7.84 -13.28 19.94
C ALA A 482 -9.37 -13.16 19.92
N TRP A 483 -10.09 -14.09 20.54
CA TRP A 483 -11.55 -14.20 20.47
C TRP A 483 -12.30 -13.87 21.75
N LYS A 484 -11.58 -13.44 22.81
CA LYS A 484 -12.16 -13.21 24.14
C LYS A 484 -13.21 -12.10 24.18
N ASP A 485 -12.99 -11.03 23.40
CA ASP A 485 -13.82 -9.83 23.43
C ASP A 485 -14.89 -9.79 22.32
N TYR A 486 -14.91 -10.80 21.45
CA TYR A 486 -15.93 -10.92 20.40
C TYR A 486 -17.13 -11.74 20.90
N VAL A 487 -18.32 -11.25 20.59
CA VAL A 487 -19.57 -11.94 20.96
C VAL A 487 -19.88 -13.07 20.00
N ASP A 488 -20.75 -13.97 20.43
CA ASP A 488 -21.27 -15.02 19.55
C ASP A 488 -22.33 -14.43 18.63
N ARG A 489 -22.25 -14.72 17.32
CA ARG A 489 -23.27 -14.32 16.35
C ARG A 489 -24.44 -15.29 16.40
N PRO A 490 -25.68 -14.84 16.11
CA PRO A 490 -26.83 -15.73 16.02
C PRO A 490 -26.57 -16.84 15.00
N ARG A 491 -26.82 -18.11 15.33
CA ARG A 491 -26.79 -19.18 14.33
C ARG A 491 -27.85 -18.87 13.27
N GLN A 492 -27.40 -18.56 12.06
CA GLN A 492 -28.30 -18.56 10.91
C GLN A 492 -28.69 -20.02 10.69
N VAL A 493 -29.93 -20.37 11.04
CA VAL A 493 -30.48 -21.69 10.73
C VAL A 493 -30.60 -21.73 9.21
N HIS A 494 -29.70 -22.46 8.55
CA HIS A 494 -29.84 -22.78 7.13
C HIS A 494 -31.09 -23.67 6.99
N LEU A 495 -32.19 -23.08 6.50
CA LEU A 495 -33.37 -23.82 6.04
C LEU A 495 -33.20 -24.20 4.58
#